data_AF-A0A554J9K2-F1
#
_entry.id   AF-A0A554J9K2-F1
#
_cell.length_a   1.000
_cell.length_b   1.000
_cell.length_c   1.000
_cell.angle_alpha   90.00
_cell.angle_beta   90.00
_cell.angle_gamma   90.00
#
_symmetry.space_group_name_H-M   'P 1'
#
loop_
_entity.id
_entity.type
_entity.pdbx_description
1 polymer ?
#
loop_
_entity_poly.entity_id
_entity_poly.type
_entity_poly.pdbx_seq_one_letter_code
_entity_poly.pdbx_strand_id
1 'polypeptide(L)' 'EPNIREVIAFPKNGRAEDPMLGAPSEVTEQQLKDVHIKLDILKKK' A
#
# COMPACT_ATOMS: atom_id res chain seq x y z
N GLU A 1 -8.10 -26.46 -7.18
CA GLU A 1 -8.96 -25.82 -6.17
C GLU A 1 -9.24 -24.38 -6.60
N PRO A 2 -10.43 -23.82 -6.35
CA PRO A 2 -10.77 -22.46 -6.78
C PRO A 2 -9.91 -21.44 -6.04
N ASN A 3 -9.26 -20.56 -6.79
CA ASN A 3 -8.44 -19.50 -6.22
C ASN A 3 -9.37 -18.40 -5.69
N ILE A 4 -9.30 -18.10 -4.40
CA ILE A 4 -10.11 -17.04 -3.76
C ILE A 4 -9.94 -15.66 -4.43
N ARG A 5 -8.86 -15.45 -5.20
CA ARG A 5 -8.64 -14.24 -6.01
C ARG A 5 -9.65 -14.08 -7.15
N GLU A 6 -10.38 -15.13 -7.53
CA GLU A 6 -11.37 -15.10 -8.63
C GLU A 6 -12.76 -14.66 -8.18
N VAL A 7 -13.04 -14.67 -6.86
CA VAL A 7 -14.34 -14.29 -6.29
C VAL A 7 -14.32 -12.86 -5.72
N ILE A 8 -13.13 -12.30 -5.49
CA ILE A 8 -12.96 -10.96 -4.94
C ILE A 8 -12.75 -9.98 -6.10
N ALA A 9 -13.56 -8.92 -6.17
CA ALA A 9 -13.50 -7.93 -7.24
C ALA A 9 -12.16 -7.18 -7.34
N PHE A 10 -11.46 -6.99 -6.20
CA PHE A 10 -10.15 -6.36 -6.12
C PHE A 10 -9.21 -7.19 -5.22
N PRO A 11 -8.58 -8.25 -5.76
CA PRO A 11 -7.71 -9.10 -4.97
C PRO A 11 -6.34 -8.44 -4.79
N LYS A 12 -5.82 -8.44 -3.57
CA LYS A 12 -4.42 -8.12 -3.33
C LYS A 12 -3.52 -9.27 -3.80
N ASN A 13 -2.35 -8.93 -4.31
CA ASN A 13 -1.34 -9.92 -4.69
C ASN A 13 -0.65 -10.52 -3.45
N GLY A 14 0.24 -11.50 -3.65
CA GLY A 14 0.98 -12.15 -2.55
C GLY A 14 1.96 -11.21 -1.81
N ARG A 15 2.21 -10.01 -2.33
CA ARG A 15 3.00 -8.93 -1.71
C ARG A 15 2.11 -7.89 -1.01
N ALA A 16 0.83 -8.18 -0.84
CA ALA A 16 -0.20 -7.29 -0.30
C ALA A 16 -0.44 -6.01 -1.11
N GLU A 17 0.05 -5.97 -2.35
CA GLU A 17 -0.16 -4.84 -3.26
C GLU A 17 -1.48 -5.03 -4.01
N ASP A 18 -2.16 -3.93 -4.27
CA ASP A 18 -3.28 -3.87 -5.22
C ASP A 18 -2.72 -3.48 -6.60
N PRO A 19 -2.65 -4.40 -7.57
CA PRO A 19 -2.08 -4.11 -8.89
C PRO A 19 -2.95 -3.18 -9.75
N MET A 20 -4.25 -3.05 -9.47
CA MET A 20 -5.13 -2.14 -10.21
C MET A 20 -4.99 -0.70 -9.72
N LEU A 21 -4.85 -0.51 -8.41
CA LEU A 21 -4.77 0.81 -7.77
C LEU A 21 -3.35 1.26 -7.43
N GLY A 22 -2.36 0.38 -7.53
CA GLY A 22 -0.97 0.70 -7.16
C GLY A 22 -0.80 0.98 -5.65
N ALA A 23 -1.58 0.30 -4.81
CA ALA A 23 -1.50 0.46 -3.35
C ALA A 23 -0.62 -0.64 -2.73
N PRO A 24 0.09 -0.39 -1.62
CA PRO A 24 0.25 0.89 -0.93
C PRO A 24 1.07 1.89 -1.76
N SER A 25 0.69 3.16 -1.72
CA SER A 25 1.38 4.26 -2.41
C SER A 25 2.09 5.17 -1.42
N GLU A 26 3.15 5.84 -1.86
CA GLU A 26 3.80 6.87 -1.06
C GLU A 26 2.87 8.08 -0.84
N VAL A 27 2.88 8.61 0.38
CA VAL A 27 2.12 9.80 0.76
C VAL A 27 3.01 11.03 0.76
N THR A 28 2.43 12.19 0.50
CA THR A 28 3.19 13.45 0.49
C THR A 28 3.57 13.89 1.90
N GLU A 29 4.65 14.67 2.03
CA GLU A 29 5.05 15.23 3.33
C GLU A 29 3.95 16.12 3.95
N GLN A 30 3.15 16.81 3.12
CA GLN A 30 2.08 17.66 3.62
C GLN A 30 1.01 16.82 4.33
N GLN A 31 0.57 15.72 3.71
CA GLN A 31 -0.41 14.81 4.31
C GLN A 31 0.08 14.24 5.65
N LEU A 32 1.38 13.90 5.74
CA LEU A 32 2.00 13.43 6.99
C LEU A 32 2.01 14.52 8.07
N LYS A 33 2.32 15.78 7.70
CA LYS A 33 2.30 16.93 8.61
C LYS A 33 0.90 17.20 9.15
N ASP A 34 -0.14 17.13 8.31
CA ASP A 34 -1.53 17.41 8.70
C ASP A 34 -2.01 16.45 9.81
N VAL A 35 -1.58 15.18 9.75
CA VAL A 35 -1.91 14.16 10.76
C VAL A 35 -0.84 13.99 11.84
N HIS A 36 0.16 14.88 11.88
CA HIS A 36 1.26 14.87 12.86
C HIS A 36 2.08 13.56 12.88
N ILE A 37 2.16 12.87 11.75
CA ILE A 37 2.94 11.62 11.60
C ILE A 37 4.31 11.96 11.02
N LYS A 38 5.36 11.30 11.53
CA LYS A 38 6.70 11.29 10.94
C LYS A 38 7.08 9.86 10.60
N LEU A 39 7.58 9.65 9.39
CA LEU A 39 8.10 8.36 8.97
C LEU A 39 9.47 8.14 9.61
N ASP A 40 9.58 7.16 10.51
CA ASP A 40 10.85 6.72 11.11
C ASP A 40 11.44 5.57 10.30
N ILE A 41 11.86 5.90 9.07
CA ILE A 41 12.51 4.94 8.17
C ILE A 41 14.00 5.27 8.11
N LEU A 42 14.83 4.25 8.37
CA LEU A 42 16.27 4.34 8.16
C LEU A 42 16.52 4.62 6.67
N LYS A 43 16.97 5.84 6.34
CA LYS A 43 17.44 6.15 4.99
C LYS A 43 18.63 5.23 4.71
N LYS A 44 18.47 4.27 3.80
CA LYS A 44 19.62 3.55 3.24
C LYS A 44 20.50 4.60 2.56
N LYS A 45 21.75 4.71 3.02
CA LYS A 45 22.82 5.45 2.35
C LYS A 45 23.11 4.84 0.99
#